data_AF-A0A143XY81-F1
#
_entry.id   AF-A0A143XY81-F1
#
_cell.length_a   1.000
_cell.length_b   1.000
_cell.length_c   1.000
_cell.angle_alpha   90.00
_cell.angle_beta   90.00
_cell.angle_gamma   90.00
#
_symmetry.space_group_name_H-M   'P 1'
#
loop_
_entity.id
_entity.type
_entity.pdbx_description
1 polymer ?
#
loop_
_entity_poly.entity_id
_entity_poly.type
_entity_poly.pdbx_seq_one_letter_code
_entity_poly.pdbx_strand_id
1 'polypeptide(L)' 'MVRFEQDRYVIEVPVAGSSPVEDWLDLHDELTYVFELLDSEHAPQSGLYRLAGLLRAMMPEYEQALRLTDPR' A
#
# COMPACT_ATOMS: atom_id res chain seq x y z
N MET A 1 -12.86 -20.84 0.99
CA MET A 1 -13.67 -21.76 0.16
C MET A 1 -12.81 -22.22 -1.02
N VAL A 2 -12.88 -23.49 -1.43
CA VAL A 2 -12.19 -23.96 -2.65
C VAL A 2 -13.25 -24.33 -3.68
N ARG A 3 -13.14 -23.78 -4.90
CA ARG A 3 -14.03 -24.08 -6.02
C ARG A 3 -13.22 -24.61 -7.19
N PHE A 4 -13.76 -25.61 -7.89
CA PHE A 4 -13.14 -26.17 -9.09
C PHE A 4 -13.87 -25.60 -10.30
N GLU A 5 -13.15 -24.88 -11.16
CA GLU A 5 -13.68 -24.24 -12.36
C GLU A 5 -12.92 -24.75 -13.58
N GLN A 6 -13.61 -25.47 -14.46
CA GLN A 6 -13.06 -26.04 -15.70
C GLN A 6 -11.75 -26.81 -15.47
N ASP A 7 -10.60 -26.19 -15.76
CA ASP A 7 -9.24 -26.73 -15.70
C ASP A 7 -8.41 -26.17 -14.53
N ARG A 8 -9.01 -25.37 -13.63
CA ARG A 8 -8.34 -24.78 -12.46
C ARG A 8 -9.09 -25.00 -11.16
N TYR A 9 -8.36 -24.90 -10.05
CA TYR A 9 -8.93 -24.79 -8.71
C TYR A 9 -8.69 -23.37 -8.18
N VAL A 10 -9.76 -22.73 -7.72
CA VAL A 10 -9.78 -21.40 -7.13
C VAL A 10 -9.85 -21.54 -5.62
N ILE A 11 -8.88 -20.98 -4.91
CA ILE A 11 -8.85 -20.95 -3.45
C ILE A 11 -9.22 -19.53 -3.02
N GLU A 12 -10.41 -19.37 -2.45
CA GLU A 12 -10.84 -18.13 -1.82
C GLU A 12 -10.49 -18.19 -0.34
N VAL A 13 -9.50 -17.38 0.06
CA VAL A 13 -9.16 -17.19 1.46
C VAL A 13 -9.91 -15.94 1.94
N PRO A 14 -10.97 -16.08 2.76
CA PRO A 14 -11.59 -14.92 3.38
C PRO A 14 -10.56 -14.27 4.29
N VAL A 15 -10.19 -13.03 3.96
CA VAL A 15 -9.32 -12.23 4.83
C VAL A 15 -10.21 -11.71 5.94
N ALA A 16 -9.99 -12.18 7.17
CA ALA A 16 -10.70 -11.70 8.34
C ALA A 16 -10.01 -10.40 8.81
N GLY A 17 -10.61 -9.25 8.52
CA GLY A 17 -10.06 -7.94 8.85
C GLY A 17 -10.32 -6.91 7.74
N SER A 18 -9.85 -5.68 7.95
CA SER A 18 -9.68 -4.69 6.88
C SER A 18 -8.82 -5.28 5.77
N SER A 19 -9.09 -4.88 4.53
CA SER A 19 -8.23 -5.29 3.43
C SER A 19 -6.80 -4.83 3.71
N PRO A 20 -5.76 -5.66 3.54
CA PRO A 20 -4.37 -5.21 3.68
C PRO A 20 -4.04 -4.01 2.79
N VAL A 21 -4.82 -3.81 1.72
CA VAL A 21 -4.75 -2.63 0.85
C VAL A 21 -5.38 -1.41 1.53
N GLU A 22 -6.51 -1.57 2.22
CA GLU A 22 -7.17 -0.48 2.97
C GLU A 22 -6.31 -0.03 4.15
N ASP A 23 -5.79 -0.95 4.96
CA ASP A 23 -4.87 -0.63 6.07
C ASP A 23 -3.62 0.11 5.59
N TRP A 24 -3.13 -0.29 4.41
CA TRP A 24 -1.96 0.33 3.79
C TRP A 24 -2.26 1.74 3.27
N LEU A 25 -3.45 1.98 2.71
CA LEU A 25 -3.92 3.31 2.31
C LEU A 25 -4.11 4.22 3.54
N ASP A 26 -4.71 3.71 4.60
CA ASP A 26 -4.91 4.46 5.85
C ASP A 26 -3.57 4.92 6.46
N LEU A 27 -2.56 4.02 6.47
CA LEU A 27 -1.21 4.36 6.93
C LEU A 27 -0.55 5.44 6.04
N HIS A 28 -0.81 5.44 4.74
CA HIS A 28 -0.30 6.46 3.83
C HIS A 28 -0.93 7.83 4.09
N ASP A 29 -2.23 7.86 4.39
CA ASP A 29 -2.95 9.09 4.74
C ASP A 29 -2.44 9.68 6.06
N GLU A 30 -2.20 8.84 7.08
CA GLU A 30 -1.60 9.29 8.34
C GLU A 30 -0.18 9.85 8.14
N LEU A 31 0.65 9.21 7.31
CA LEU A 31 1.99 9.72 7.00
C LEU A 31 1.95 11.06 6.27
N THR A 32 0.99 11.23 5.35
CA THR A 32 0.79 12.49 4.63
C THR A 32 0.42 13.60 5.59
N TYR A 33 -0.51 13.34 6.52
CA TYR A 33 -0.86 14.29 7.59
C TYR A 33 0.35 14.67 8.46
N VAL A 34 1.18 13.71 8.85
CA VAL A 34 2.41 13.99 9.61
C VAL A 34 3.38 14.87 8.82
N PHE A 35 3.43 14.74 7.49
CA PHE A 35 4.24 15.63 6.65
C PHE A 35 3.70 17.04 6.55
N GLU A 36 2.38 17.23 6.56
CA GLU A 36 1.77 18.57 6.60
C GLU A 36 2.15 19.34 7.87
N LEU A 37 2.46 18.61 8.96
CA LEU A 37 2.93 19.18 10.23
C LEU A 37 4.43 19.53 10.22
N LEU A 38 5.19 19.11 9.20
CA LEU A 38 6.60 19.47 9.07
C LEU A 38 6.73 20.89 8.56
N ASP A 39 7.25 21.76 9.41
CA ASP A 39 7.60 23.12 9.02
C ASP A 39 8.88 23.12 8.17
N SER A 40 8.78 23.73 6.98
CA SER A 40 9.89 23.92 6.05
C SER A 40 11.06 24.71 6.63
N GLU A 41 10.86 25.50 7.67
CA GLU A 41 11.95 26.20 8.38
C GLU A 41 12.81 25.26 9.22
N HIS A 42 12.26 24.13 9.66
CA HIS A 42 12.89 23.20 10.59
C HIS A 42 13.26 21.84 9.94
N ALA A 43 12.70 21.56 8.76
CA ALA A 43 13.02 20.36 8.00
C ALA A 43 14.15 20.63 6.98
N PRO A 44 15.35 20.01 7.13
CA PRO A 44 16.37 20.13 6.09
C PRO A 44 15.82 19.58 4.77
N GLN A 45 16.07 20.26 3.65
CA GLN A 45 15.62 19.83 2.31
C GLN A 45 15.96 18.36 2.02
N SER A 46 17.14 17.90 2.45
CA SER A 46 17.57 16.50 2.33
C SER A 46 16.71 15.51 3.11
N GLY A 47 16.08 15.92 4.20
CA GLY A 47 15.13 15.14 4.99
C GLY A 47 13.82 14.92 4.23
N LEU A 48 13.30 15.96 3.58
CA LEU A 48 12.09 15.86 2.75
C LEU A 48 12.28 14.91 1.55
N TYR A 49 13.43 14.98 0.87
CA TYR A 49 13.74 14.05 -0.22
C TYR A 49 13.89 12.60 0.25
N ARG A 50 14.48 12.37 1.44
CA ARG A 50 14.58 11.03 2.02
C ARG A 50 13.21 10.46 2.39
N LEU A 51 12.32 11.31 2.94
CA LEU A 51 10.94 10.92 3.24
C LEU A 51 10.16 10.51 1.99
N ALA A 52 10.24 11.29 0.90
CA ALA A 52 9.64 10.91 -0.38
C ALA A 52 10.19 9.57 -0.92
N GLY A 53 11.49 9.31 -0.72
CA GLY A 53 12.10 8.02 -1.07
C GLY A 53 11.58 6.85 -0.23
N LEU A 54 11.35 7.06 1.07
CA LEU A 54 10.81 6.05 1.98
C LEU A 54 9.34 5.74 1.67
N LEU A 55 8.52 6.76 1.39
CA LEU A 55 7.14 6.57 0.91
C LEU A 55 7.11 5.71 -0.36
N ARG A 56 7.98 6.02 -1.33
CA ARG A 56 8.11 5.24 -2.55
C ARG A 56 8.52 3.79 -2.28
N ALA A 57 9.37 3.55 -1.29
CA ALA A 57 9.80 2.20 -0.91
C ALA A 57 8.69 1.40 -0.19
N MET A 58 7.70 2.08 0.38
CA MET A 58 6.50 1.45 0.94
C MET A 58 5.44 1.13 -0.10
N MET A 59 5.57 1.64 -1.33
CA MET A 59 4.66 1.29 -2.41
C MET A 59 4.94 -0.13 -2.90
N PRO A 60 3.91 -0.97 -3.09
CA PRO A 60 4.09 -2.24 -3.78
C PRO A 60 4.66 -1.97 -5.17
N GLU A 61 5.52 -2.88 -5.64
CA GLU A 61 6.03 -2.80 -7.00
C GLU A 61 4.86 -2.79 -8.00
N TYR A 62 5.02 -2.13 -9.14
CA TYR A 62 3.95 -1.95 -10.13
C TYR A 62 3.26 -3.27 -10.50
N GLU A 63 4.01 -4.36 -10.62
CA GLU A 63 3.45 -5.69 -10.88
C GLU A 63 2.66 -6.28 -9.70
N GLN A 64 3.06 -5.99 -8.46
CA GLN A 64 2.28 -6.34 -7.27
C GLN A 64 1.00 -5.50 -7.17
N ALA A 65 1.09 -4.19 -7.43
CA ALA A 65 -0.08 -3.31 -7.47
C ALA A 65 -1.10 -3.76 -8.51
N LEU A 66 -0.65 -4.12 -9.72
CA LEU A 66 -1.51 -4.67 -10.78
C LEU A 66 -2.24 -5.95 -10.34
N ARG A 67 -1.54 -6.88 -9.67
CA ARG A 67 -2.12 -8.11 -9.14
C ARG A 67 -3.14 -7.88 -8.01
N LEU A 68 -2.98 -6.78 -7.27
CA LEU A 68 -3.93 -6.38 -6.23
C LEU A 68 -5.19 -5.74 -6.81
N THR A 69 -5.09 -5.13 -8.01
CA THR A 69 -6.23 -4.48 -8.70
C THR A 69 -6.96 -5.34 -9.73
N ASP A 70 -6.34 -6.43 -10.23
CA ASP A 70 -6.96 -7.31 -11.24
C ASP A 70 -7.04 -8.76 -10.71
N PRO A 71 -8.20 -9.16 -10.14
CA PRO A 71 -8.44 -10.51 -9.67
C PRO A 71 -8.82 -11.41 -10.88
N ARG A 72 -7.84 -11.87 -11.66
CA ARG A 72 -8.04 -12.89 -12.71
C ARG A 72 -7.37 -14.21 -12.39
#